data_AF-A0A7S0L6W0-F1
#
_entry.id   AF-A0A7S0L6W0-F1
#
_cell.length_a   1.000
_cell.length_b   1.000
_cell.length_c   1.000
_cell.angle_alpha   90.00
_cell.angle_beta   90.00
_cell.angle_gamma   90.00
#
_symmetry.space_group_name_H-M   'P 1'
#
loop_
_entity.id
_entity.type
_entity.pdbx_description
1 polymer ?
#
loop_
_entity_poly.entity_id
_entity_poly.type
_entity_poly.pdbx_seq_one_letter_code
_entity_poly.pdbx_strand_id
1 'polypeptide(L)'
;DPPPPPQRTMGIQGLTRLISDHAPGSMKTDGKVENYFGRKIAIDASMAIYQFLIAVRQAGGEGQLTNDAGEVTSHLTGMFYRTIKMLEAGIKPVFVFDGKPPTLKGGQLAKRKERKEAAEAELSKLQKEGGAAEDIERQQKRLVRASREQSEEVKKLLVLMGVPVVDAPCEAEATCAALAKAGLVYATGTEDMDALTFGTPVLVRHLNESESKKKPIFEFNVQKVLEELQLTMAQFIDMCILCGCDYVDSIKGVGPQTALKLIREHGDMEHVIAHLTAKGTVMPEPFPFEEARGLFVNPDVIDTSSVELKWGECDVEGLRKYLIDEKQFAEERVTNGINRLKKTKGKASQGRMESFFGATTTVSSEKALKRKQAEQDAKGKGKGKAAAKGGAKGLAFNKKAKK
;
A
#
# COMPACT_ATOMS: atom_id res chain seq x y z
N ASP A 1 11.62 -3.33 -29.23
CA ASP A 1 11.54 -2.66 -27.92
C ASP A 1 12.34 -3.42 -26.89
N PRO A 2 13.25 -2.76 -26.15
CA PRO A 2 13.76 -3.35 -24.92
C PRO A 2 12.56 -3.59 -23.98
N PRO A 3 12.55 -4.70 -23.23
CA PRO A 3 11.49 -4.94 -22.26
C PRO A 3 11.39 -3.75 -21.31
N PRO A 4 10.17 -3.35 -20.89
CA PRO A 4 10.02 -2.30 -19.90
C PRO A 4 10.89 -2.64 -18.68
N PRO A 5 11.55 -1.65 -18.07
CA PRO A 5 12.39 -1.91 -16.92
C PRO A 5 11.57 -2.68 -15.88
N PRO A 6 12.11 -3.75 -15.27
CA PRO A 6 11.36 -4.52 -14.29
C PRO A 6 10.84 -3.55 -13.23
N GLN A 7 9.52 -3.40 -13.15
CA GLN A 7 8.89 -2.74 -12.02
C GLN A 7 9.48 -3.42 -10.78
N ARG A 8 10.10 -2.64 -9.90
CA ARG A 8 10.66 -3.15 -8.64
C ARG A 8 9.51 -3.81 -7.89
N THR A 9 9.42 -5.13 -7.98
CA THR A 9 8.50 -5.93 -7.17
C THR A 9 9.10 -5.93 -5.76
N MET A 10 8.58 -5.05 -4.91
CA MET A 10 8.76 -5.14 -3.46
C MET A 10 7.62 -6.03 -2.94
N GLY A 11 7.95 -6.91 -2.00
CA GLY A 11 7.15 -8.04 -1.52
C GLY A 11 6.79 -9.07 -2.58
N ILE A 12 5.49 -9.36 -2.69
CA ILE A 12 4.98 -10.50 -3.45
C ILE A 12 4.76 -10.14 -4.93
N GLN A 13 5.47 -10.83 -5.81
CA GLN A 13 5.45 -10.57 -7.25
C GLN A 13 4.05 -10.78 -7.83
N GLY A 14 3.49 -9.76 -8.50
CA GLY A 14 2.23 -9.86 -9.24
C GLY A 14 0.96 -10.06 -8.41
N LEU A 15 1.04 -10.03 -7.07
CA LEU A 15 -0.10 -10.31 -6.20
C LEU A 15 -1.26 -9.33 -6.40
N THR A 16 -0.99 -8.04 -6.58
CA THR A 16 -2.05 -7.04 -6.84
C THR A 16 -2.88 -7.36 -8.07
N ARG A 17 -2.22 -7.79 -9.16
CA ARG A 17 -2.90 -8.17 -10.39
C ARG A 17 -3.69 -9.47 -10.20
N LEU A 18 -3.11 -10.46 -9.52
CA LEU A 18 -3.79 -11.71 -9.20
C LEU A 18 -5.08 -11.47 -8.41
N ILE A 19 -5.03 -10.64 -7.36
CA ILE A 19 -6.20 -10.27 -6.56
C ILE A 19 -7.21 -9.50 -7.42
N SER A 20 -6.77 -8.55 -8.24
CA SER A 20 -7.68 -7.82 -9.13
C SER A 20 -8.42 -8.73 -10.12
N ASP A 21 -7.77 -9.80 -10.59
CA ASP A 21 -8.33 -10.73 -11.57
C ASP A 21 -9.27 -11.77 -10.92
N HIS A 22 -8.94 -12.26 -9.71
CA HIS A 22 -9.62 -13.40 -9.08
C HIS A 22 -10.38 -13.09 -7.80
N ALA A 23 -10.13 -11.94 -7.18
CA ALA A 23 -10.77 -11.48 -5.95
C ALA A 23 -11.12 -9.97 -5.99
N PRO A 24 -11.78 -9.46 -7.06
CA PRO A 24 -12.02 -8.03 -7.21
C PRO A 24 -12.91 -7.44 -6.10
N GLY A 25 -13.79 -8.23 -5.48
CA GLY A 25 -14.67 -7.75 -4.40
C GLY A 25 -13.95 -7.53 -3.07
N SER A 26 -12.71 -7.99 -2.95
CA SER A 26 -11.82 -7.71 -1.83
C SER A 26 -11.12 -6.36 -1.92
N MET A 27 -11.20 -5.67 -3.07
CA MET A 27 -10.51 -4.42 -3.36
C MET A 27 -11.47 -3.23 -3.46
N LYS A 28 -11.07 -2.09 -2.89
CA LYS A 28 -11.62 -0.77 -3.25
C LYS A 28 -10.53 0.03 -3.92
N THR A 29 -10.77 0.50 -5.15
CA THR A 29 -9.73 1.16 -5.97
C THR A 29 -10.02 2.62 -6.28
N ASP A 30 -11.07 3.18 -5.70
CA ASP A 30 -11.54 4.57 -5.88
C ASP A 30 -11.51 5.37 -4.56
N GLY A 31 -10.76 4.88 -3.58
CA GLY A 31 -10.66 5.48 -2.27
C GLY A 31 -10.09 6.90 -2.29
N LYS A 32 -10.61 7.74 -1.41
CA LYS A 32 -10.08 9.10 -1.15
C LYS A 32 -9.60 9.20 0.28
N VAL A 33 -8.67 10.12 0.56
CA VAL A 33 -8.08 10.27 1.89
C VAL A 33 -9.13 10.61 2.95
N GLU A 34 -10.18 11.34 2.56
CA GLU A 34 -11.30 11.72 3.42
C GLU A 34 -12.14 10.52 3.90
N ASN A 35 -12.14 9.41 3.16
CA ASN A 35 -12.85 8.19 3.54
C ASN A 35 -12.28 7.56 4.84
N TYR A 36 -11.07 7.95 5.22
CA TYR A 36 -10.34 7.44 6.38
C TYR A 36 -10.39 8.38 7.59
N PHE A 37 -11.29 9.37 7.58
CA PHE A 37 -11.49 10.28 8.71
C PHE A 37 -11.71 9.51 10.04
N GLY A 38 -10.93 9.87 11.06
CA GLY A 38 -10.96 9.25 12.38
C GLY A 38 -10.28 7.89 12.46
N ARG A 39 -9.76 7.33 11.36
CA ARG A 39 -9.06 6.04 11.37
C ARG A 39 -7.62 6.21 11.85
N LYS A 40 -7.19 5.29 12.72
CA LYS A 40 -5.79 5.09 13.07
C LYS A 40 -5.17 4.17 12.02
N ILE A 41 -4.02 4.52 11.43
CA ILE A 41 -3.37 3.70 10.39
C ILE A 41 -1.89 3.57 10.75
N ALA A 42 -1.37 2.34 10.78
CA ALA A 42 0.05 2.08 10.96
C ALA A 42 0.76 2.16 9.61
N ILE A 43 1.71 3.08 9.48
CA ILE A 43 2.41 3.40 8.24
C ILE A 43 3.81 2.81 8.29
N ASP A 44 4.17 2.06 7.26
CA ASP A 44 5.54 1.64 7.02
C ASP A 44 6.39 2.87 6.67
N ALA A 45 7.24 3.28 7.61
CA ALA A 45 8.05 4.47 7.50
C ALA A 45 9.21 4.29 6.52
N SER A 46 9.81 3.10 6.46
CA SER A 46 10.93 2.80 5.56
C SER A 46 10.49 2.93 4.09
N MET A 47 9.34 2.36 3.75
CA MET A 47 8.75 2.48 2.43
C MET A 47 8.36 3.93 2.11
N ALA A 48 7.80 4.66 3.09
CA ALA A 48 7.45 6.08 2.94
C ALA A 48 8.68 6.97 2.67
N ILE A 49 9.75 6.82 3.46
CA ILE A 49 11.02 7.55 3.30
C ILE A 49 11.60 7.29 1.91
N TYR A 50 11.63 6.02 1.49
CA TYR A 50 12.12 5.65 0.17
C TYR A 50 11.30 6.31 -0.96
N GLN A 51 9.97 6.35 -0.85
CA GLN A 51 9.12 7.07 -1.82
C GLN A 51 9.45 8.56 -1.89
N PHE A 52 9.65 9.21 -0.75
CA PHE A 52 9.96 10.64 -0.71
C PHE A 52 11.34 10.95 -1.28
N LEU A 53 12.35 10.13 -0.99
CA LEU A 53 13.69 10.29 -1.57
C LEU A 53 13.71 10.15 -3.09
N ILE A 54 12.77 9.38 -3.67
CA ILE A 54 12.62 9.28 -5.13
C ILE A 54 11.84 10.46 -5.70
N ALA A 55 10.71 10.79 -5.08
CA ALA A 55 9.70 11.68 -5.66
C ALA A 55 9.98 13.16 -5.40
N VAL A 56 10.62 13.50 -4.28
CA VAL A 56 10.92 14.89 -3.91
C VAL A 56 12.30 15.25 -4.47
N ARG A 57 12.31 16.17 -5.44
CA ARG A 57 13.50 16.61 -6.19
C ARG A 57 13.56 18.13 -6.25
N GLN A 58 14.70 18.68 -6.64
CA GLN A 58 14.85 20.11 -6.84
C GLN A 58 13.97 20.61 -8.01
N ALA A 59 13.71 21.92 -8.05
CA ALA A 59 13.02 22.55 -9.17
C ALA A 59 13.84 22.35 -10.46
N GLY A 60 13.23 21.78 -11.50
CA GLY A 60 13.93 21.33 -12.71
C GLY A 60 14.15 19.81 -12.79
N GLY A 61 13.88 19.07 -11.70
CA GLY A 61 13.96 17.60 -11.68
C GLY A 61 15.37 17.05 -11.42
N GLU A 62 16.38 17.92 -11.40
CA GLU A 62 17.78 17.53 -11.19
C GLU A 62 18.09 17.38 -9.70
N GLY A 63 18.36 16.16 -9.24
CA GLY A 63 18.91 15.92 -7.90
C GLY A 63 17.88 15.98 -6.74
N GLN A 64 18.33 15.55 -5.55
CA GLN A 64 17.53 15.60 -4.33
C GLN A 64 17.59 17.00 -3.69
N LEU A 65 16.57 17.36 -2.90
CA LEU A 65 16.69 18.53 -2.03
C LEU A 65 17.82 18.32 -1.03
N THR A 66 18.67 19.32 -0.85
CA THR A 66 19.74 19.35 0.13
C THR A 66 19.72 20.66 0.92
N ASN A 67 20.38 20.68 2.08
CA ASN A 67 20.76 21.92 2.78
C ASN A 67 22.09 22.48 2.23
N ASP A 68 22.60 23.58 2.82
CA ASP A 68 23.84 24.22 2.37
C ASP A 68 25.08 23.33 2.57
N ALA A 69 25.01 22.41 3.54
CA ALA A 69 26.03 21.40 3.79
C ALA A 69 25.98 20.22 2.80
N GLY A 70 25.01 20.19 1.89
CA GLY A 70 24.82 19.10 0.92
C GLY A 70 24.11 17.86 1.48
N GLU A 71 23.59 17.93 2.72
CA GLU A 71 22.81 16.84 3.32
C GLU A 71 21.43 16.77 2.66
N VAL A 72 20.98 15.57 2.28
CA VAL A 72 19.67 15.37 1.65
C VAL A 72 18.55 15.64 2.64
N THR A 73 17.54 16.43 2.26
CA THR A 73 16.38 16.83 3.10
C THR A 73 15.02 16.43 2.51
N SER A 74 15.03 15.64 1.44
CA SER A 74 13.84 15.24 0.68
C SER A 74 12.87 14.39 1.48
N HIS A 75 13.39 13.48 2.31
CA HIS A 75 12.62 12.63 3.23
C HIS A 75 11.92 13.43 4.33
N LEU A 76 12.59 14.43 4.91
CA LEU A 76 11.99 15.34 5.90
C LEU A 76 10.85 16.15 5.30
N THR A 77 11.07 16.74 4.12
CA THR A 77 10.05 17.51 3.41
C THR A 77 8.81 16.64 3.11
N GLY A 78 9.05 15.47 2.52
CA GLY A 78 8.00 14.54 2.15
C GLY A 78 7.20 14.07 3.36
N MET A 79 7.89 13.66 4.43
CA MET A 79 7.25 13.19 5.65
C MET A 79 6.46 14.29 6.34
N PHE A 80 7.05 15.49 6.51
CA PHE A 80 6.40 16.62 7.17
C PHE A 80 5.05 16.95 6.54
N TYR A 81 5.03 17.19 5.22
CA TYR A 81 3.80 17.56 4.53
C TYR A 81 2.83 16.41 4.36
N ARG A 82 3.31 15.16 4.21
CA ARG A 82 2.43 14.01 4.13
C ARG A 82 1.67 13.78 5.44
N THR A 83 2.39 13.82 6.55
CA THR A 83 1.81 13.65 7.88
C THR A 83 0.81 14.76 8.18
N ILE A 84 1.11 16.03 7.83
CA ILE A 84 0.15 17.14 7.93
C ILE A 84 -1.14 16.82 7.19
N LYS A 85 -1.05 16.36 5.93
CA LYS A 85 -2.23 16.04 5.12
C LYS A 85 -3.07 14.92 5.72
N MET A 86 -2.43 13.85 6.21
CA MET A 86 -3.13 12.77 6.90
C MET A 86 -3.92 13.32 8.10
N LEU A 87 -3.26 14.14 8.93
CA LEU A 87 -3.89 14.77 10.10
C LEU A 87 -5.03 15.75 9.71
N GLU A 88 -4.88 16.52 8.63
CA GLU A 88 -5.93 17.43 8.11
C GLU A 88 -7.17 16.69 7.61
N ALA A 89 -6.98 15.48 7.06
CA ALA A 89 -8.01 14.53 6.67
C ALA A 89 -8.59 13.75 7.86
N GLY A 90 -8.11 14.00 9.08
CA GLY A 90 -8.55 13.33 10.30
C GLY A 90 -8.01 11.92 10.49
N ILE A 91 -7.06 11.48 9.67
CA ILE A 91 -6.32 10.23 9.87
C ILE A 91 -5.36 10.41 11.04
N LYS A 92 -5.24 9.38 11.87
CA LYS A 92 -4.31 9.32 13.00
C LYS A 92 -3.17 8.35 12.65
N PRO A 93 -2.09 8.80 11.99
CA PRO A 93 -1.01 7.91 11.59
C PRO A 93 -0.13 7.51 12.78
N VAL A 94 0.33 6.26 12.82
CA VAL A 94 1.48 5.83 13.62
C VAL A 94 2.54 5.31 12.65
N PHE A 95 3.78 5.76 12.79
CA PHE A 95 4.85 5.36 11.88
C PHE A 95 5.68 4.24 12.50
N VAL A 96 5.86 3.16 11.74
CA VAL A 96 6.64 1.99 12.16
C VAL A 96 7.93 1.96 11.35
N PHE A 97 9.06 1.88 12.02
CA PHE A 97 10.39 1.84 11.41
C PHE A 97 10.96 0.43 11.44
N ASP A 98 11.68 0.04 10.39
CA ASP A 98 12.35 -1.25 10.34
C ASP A 98 13.43 -1.38 11.42
N GLY A 99 13.53 -2.59 11.94
CA GLY A 99 14.64 -3.07 12.73
C GLY A 99 15.67 -3.81 11.88
N LYS A 100 16.17 -4.93 12.41
CA LYS A 100 17.18 -5.74 11.72
C LYS A 100 16.48 -6.64 10.70
N PRO A 101 16.90 -6.65 9.41
CA PRO A 101 16.29 -7.53 8.43
C PRO A 101 16.52 -9.01 8.79
N PRO A 102 15.58 -9.90 8.42
CA PRO A 102 15.70 -11.33 8.70
C PRO A 102 16.82 -11.94 7.85
N THR A 103 17.45 -13.00 8.36
CA THR A 103 18.60 -13.65 7.70
C THR A 103 18.26 -14.15 6.29
N LEU A 104 17.05 -14.70 6.10
CA LEU A 104 16.55 -15.18 4.81
C LEU A 104 16.50 -14.08 3.73
N LYS A 105 16.31 -12.82 4.11
CA LYS A 105 16.30 -11.68 3.17
C LYS A 105 17.70 -11.39 2.61
N GLY A 106 18.76 -12.02 3.12
CA GLY A 106 20.14 -11.83 2.71
C GLY A 106 20.38 -12.00 1.21
N GLY A 107 19.76 -13.01 0.57
CA GLY A 107 19.88 -13.23 -0.87
C GLY A 107 19.29 -12.07 -1.69
N GLN A 108 18.11 -11.59 -1.30
CA GLN A 108 17.48 -10.43 -1.94
C GLN A 108 18.26 -9.13 -1.68
N LEU A 109 18.82 -8.96 -0.49
CA LEU A 109 19.68 -7.81 -0.17
C LEU A 109 20.96 -7.82 -1.02
N ALA A 110 21.58 -8.98 -1.23
CA ALA A 110 22.73 -9.12 -2.12
C ALA A 110 22.36 -8.77 -3.57
N LYS A 111 21.24 -9.29 -4.10
CA LYS A 111 20.71 -8.92 -5.43
C LYS A 111 20.44 -7.41 -5.54
N ARG A 112 19.92 -6.77 -4.48
CA ARG A 112 19.70 -5.32 -4.43
C ARG A 112 21.02 -4.53 -4.40
N LYS A 113 22.08 -5.09 -3.83
CA LYS A 113 23.43 -4.51 -3.81
C LYS A 113 24.10 -4.60 -5.19
N GLU A 114 24.08 -5.77 -5.81
CA GLU A 114 24.62 -5.98 -7.16
C GLU A 114 23.96 -5.06 -8.19
N ARG A 115 22.62 -4.94 -8.16
CA ARG A 115 21.88 -4.01 -9.03
C ARG A 115 22.26 -2.55 -8.78
N LYS A 116 22.68 -2.21 -7.56
CA LYS A 116 23.14 -0.86 -7.22
C LYS A 116 24.52 -0.63 -7.83
N GLU A 117 25.46 -1.54 -7.62
CA GLU A 117 26.82 -1.47 -8.18
C GLU A 117 26.78 -1.38 -9.72
N ALA A 118 25.92 -2.17 -10.37
CA ALA A 118 25.70 -2.09 -11.82
C ALA A 118 25.10 -0.74 -12.25
N ALA A 119 24.14 -0.19 -11.49
CA ALA A 119 23.56 1.12 -11.78
C ALA A 119 24.55 2.27 -11.54
N GLU A 120 25.47 2.14 -10.58
CA GLU A 120 26.54 3.12 -10.33
C GLU A 120 27.54 3.14 -11.48
N ALA A 121 27.96 1.96 -11.96
CA ALA A 121 28.84 1.84 -13.11
C ALA A 121 28.20 2.45 -14.37
N GLU A 122 26.93 2.12 -14.64
CA GLU A 122 26.18 2.66 -15.78
C GLU A 122 25.99 4.18 -15.68
N LEU A 123 25.68 4.70 -14.48
CA LEU A 123 25.56 6.14 -14.25
C LEU A 123 26.88 6.87 -14.54
N SER A 124 28.01 6.35 -14.05
CA SER A 124 29.33 6.95 -14.30
C SER A 124 29.68 6.96 -15.78
N LYS A 125 29.32 5.89 -16.51
CA LYS A 125 29.48 5.82 -17.96
C LYS A 125 28.64 6.88 -18.68
N LEU A 126 27.34 6.94 -18.39
CA LEU A 126 26.43 7.92 -19.00
C LEU A 126 26.88 9.37 -18.73
N GLN A 127 27.37 9.67 -17.53
CA GLN A 127 27.87 11.01 -17.20
C GLN A 127 29.15 11.38 -17.96
N LYS A 128 30.05 10.42 -18.22
CA LYS A 128 31.28 10.64 -19.01
C LYS A 128 31.02 10.77 -20.50
N GLU A 129 30.08 10.00 -21.02
CA GLU A 129 29.79 9.90 -22.46
C GLU A 129 28.72 10.91 -22.92
N GLY A 130 28.18 11.75 -22.02
CA GLY A 130 27.13 12.71 -22.36
C GLY A 130 25.79 12.05 -22.67
N GLY A 131 25.44 10.99 -21.95
CA GLY A 131 24.18 10.27 -22.09
C GLY A 131 22.95 11.15 -21.86
N ALA A 132 21.80 10.71 -22.39
CA ALA A 132 20.55 11.46 -22.27
C ALA A 132 20.17 11.71 -20.80
N ALA A 133 19.69 12.91 -20.49
CA ALA A 133 19.33 13.32 -19.13
C ALA A 133 18.30 12.37 -18.48
N GLU A 134 17.36 11.84 -19.27
CA GLU A 134 16.35 10.88 -18.80
C GLU A 134 16.99 9.56 -18.33
N ASP A 135 18.00 9.06 -19.05
CA ASP A 135 18.70 7.82 -18.69
C ASP A 135 19.55 8.01 -17.42
N ILE A 136 20.20 9.17 -17.30
CA ILE A 136 20.94 9.58 -16.10
C ILE A 136 20.00 9.63 -14.88
N GLU A 137 18.86 10.32 -15.01
CA GLU A 137 17.88 10.44 -13.93
C GLU A 137 17.31 9.05 -13.54
N ARG A 138 17.08 8.18 -14.52
CA ARG A 138 16.62 6.80 -14.29
C ARG A 138 17.62 5.99 -13.47
N GLN A 139 18.91 6.08 -13.78
CA GLN A 139 19.93 5.38 -12.98
C GLN A 139 20.09 6.00 -11.59
N GLN A 140 20.08 7.34 -11.47
CA GLN A 140 20.11 8.02 -10.16
C GLN A 140 18.98 7.57 -9.23
N LYS A 141 17.75 7.46 -9.75
CA LYS A 141 16.60 6.94 -8.97
C LYS A 141 16.82 5.50 -8.47
N ARG A 142 17.59 4.68 -9.19
CA ARG A 142 17.90 3.30 -8.77
C ARG A 142 18.88 3.24 -7.59
N LEU A 143 19.75 4.25 -7.44
CA LEU A 143 20.75 4.34 -6.38
C LEU A 143 20.17 4.79 -5.03
N VAL A 144 18.99 5.39 -5.03
CA VAL A 144 18.33 5.87 -3.82
C VAL A 144 18.08 4.74 -2.82
N ARG A 145 18.50 4.99 -1.58
CA ARG A 145 18.25 4.16 -0.39
C ARG A 145 18.02 5.08 0.79
N ALA A 146 17.15 4.67 1.70
CA ALA A 146 17.03 5.32 3.00
C ALA A 146 18.22 4.91 3.87
N SER A 147 18.90 5.87 4.48
CA SER A 147 19.94 5.59 5.47
C SER A 147 19.33 5.48 6.88
N ARG A 148 20.09 4.88 7.80
CA ARG A 148 19.71 4.85 9.22
C ARG A 148 19.57 6.27 9.79
N GLU A 149 20.49 7.16 9.44
CA GLU A 149 20.45 8.57 9.83
C GLU A 149 19.17 9.27 9.36
N GLN A 150 18.79 9.10 8.10
CA GLN A 150 17.53 9.63 7.57
C GLN A 150 16.30 9.09 8.30
N SER A 151 16.37 7.84 8.78
CA SER A 151 15.30 7.24 9.58
C SER A 151 15.21 7.91 10.95
N GLU A 152 16.34 8.14 11.63
CA GLU A 152 16.38 8.84 12.92
C GLU A 152 15.97 10.31 12.81
N GLU A 153 16.36 11.00 11.74
CA GLU A 153 15.90 12.36 11.44
C GLU A 153 14.38 12.44 11.29
N VAL A 154 13.78 11.45 10.59
CA VAL A 154 12.34 11.37 10.42
C VAL A 154 11.63 10.99 11.73
N LYS A 155 12.22 10.12 12.57
CA LYS A 155 11.69 9.86 13.92
C LYS A 155 11.67 11.14 14.75
N LYS A 156 12.78 11.89 14.79
CA LYS A 156 12.87 13.18 15.51
C LYS A 156 11.78 14.15 15.02
N LEU A 157 11.62 14.27 13.70
CA LEU A 157 10.56 15.09 13.10
C LEU A 157 9.15 14.67 13.58
N LEU A 158 8.81 13.38 13.49
CA LEU A 158 7.47 12.89 13.84
C LEU A 158 7.15 13.08 15.33
N VAL A 159 8.13 12.86 16.21
CA VAL A 159 8.00 13.11 17.65
C VAL A 159 7.72 14.60 17.91
N LEU A 160 8.46 15.52 17.27
CA LEU A 160 8.21 16.97 17.37
C LEU A 160 6.83 17.37 16.82
N MET A 161 6.29 16.63 15.84
CA MET A 161 4.93 16.82 15.34
C MET A 161 3.84 16.27 16.27
N GLY A 162 4.20 15.55 17.35
CA GLY A 162 3.26 14.90 18.26
C GLY A 162 2.69 13.58 17.71
N VAL A 163 3.36 12.95 16.74
CA VAL A 163 2.91 11.72 16.08
C VAL A 163 3.67 10.52 16.67
N PRO A 164 2.99 9.45 17.09
CA PRO A 164 3.64 8.29 17.67
C PRO A 164 4.47 7.55 16.62
N VAL A 165 5.63 7.06 17.06
CA VAL A 165 6.53 6.21 16.30
C VAL A 165 6.73 4.89 17.03
N VAL A 166 7.00 3.82 16.28
CA VAL A 166 7.24 2.47 16.79
C VAL A 166 8.44 1.90 16.07
N ASP A 167 9.37 1.31 16.81
CA ASP A 167 10.47 0.53 16.24
C ASP A 167 10.08 -0.94 16.17
N ALA A 168 10.08 -1.50 14.95
CA ALA A 168 9.91 -2.92 14.75
C ALA A 168 11.22 -3.65 15.13
N PRO A 169 11.15 -4.88 15.66
CA PRO A 169 12.36 -5.69 15.87
C PRO A 169 12.95 -6.15 14.52
N CYS A 170 12.08 -6.41 13.54
CA CYS A 170 12.42 -6.87 12.20
C CYS A 170 11.77 -5.95 11.14
N GLU A 171 10.71 -6.41 10.47
CA GLU A 171 10.06 -5.67 9.38
C GLU A 171 8.88 -4.81 9.86
N ALA A 172 8.82 -3.58 9.34
CA ALA A 172 7.84 -2.57 9.72
C ALA A 172 6.42 -3.01 9.32
N GLU A 173 6.23 -3.54 8.12
CA GLU A 173 4.95 -4.04 7.60
C GLU A 173 4.36 -5.17 8.46
N ALA A 174 5.22 -6.06 8.99
CA ALA A 174 4.81 -7.13 9.88
C ALA A 174 4.33 -6.59 11.23
N THR A 175 5.07 -5.63 11.79
CA THR A 175 4.66 -4.93 13.03
C THR A 175 3.39 -4.10 12.81
N CYS A 176 3.24 -3.43 11.66
CA CYS A 176 1.99 -2.75 11.30
C CYS A 176 0.80 -3.73 11.26
N ALA A 177 0.99 -4.91 10.64
CA ALA A 177 -0.03 -5.94 10.58
C ALA A 177 -0.39 -6.45 11.99
N ALA A 178 0.59 -6.62 12.88
CA ALA A 178 0.36 -7.00 14.26
C ALA A 178 -0.47 -5.95 15.02
N LEU A 179 -0.15 -4.66 14.89
CA LEU A 179 -0.94 -3.57 15.48
C LEU A 179 -2.38 -3.56 14.96
N ALA A 180 -2.58 -3.86 13.67
CA ALA A 180 -3.91 -3.90 13.06
C ALA A 180 -4.72 -5.13 13.54
N LYS A 181 -4.09 -6.31 13.62
CA LYS A 181 -4.70 -7.53 14.19
C LYS A 181 -5.10 -7.34 15.66
N ALA A 182 -4.29 -6.62 16.43
CA ALA A 182 -4.59 -6.28 17.83
C ALA A 182 -5.69 -5.22 17.99
N GLY A 183 -6.21 -4.64 16.89
CA GLY A 183 -7.25 -3.61 16.93
C GLY A 183 -6.75 -2.24 17.40
N LEU A 184 -5.44 -2.04 17.56
CA LEU A 184 -4.84 -0.75 17.94
C LEU A 184 -4.91 0.28 16.80
N VAL A 185 -4.87 -0.21 15.56
CA VAL A 185 -5.06 0.56 14.33
C VAL A 185 -6.08 -0.14 13.43
N TYR A 186 -6.67 0.62 12.50
CA TYR A 186 -7.64 0.10 11.52
C TYR A 186 -6.98 -0.68 10.39
N ALA A 187 -5.81 -0.24 9.93
CA ALA A 187 -5.17 -0.77 8.74
C ALA A 187 -3.65 -0.59 8.77
N THR A 188 -2.96 -1.39 7.97
CA THR A 188 -1.57 -1.19 7.56
C THR A 188 -1.54 -0.29 6.32
N GLY A 189 -0.72 0.75 6.33
CA GLY A 189 -0.45 1.64 5.20
C GLY A 189 0.95 1.42 4.66
N THR A 190 1.09 0.63 3.59
CA THR A 190 2.35 0.40 2.89
C THR A 190 2.08 0.15 1.41
N GLU A 191 3.10 0.26 0.56
CA GLU A 191 3.01 -0.25 -0.82
C GLU A 191 3.34 -1.73 -0.93
N ASP A 192 3.91 -2.29 0.13
CA ASP A 192 4.32 -3.67 0.15
C ASP A 192 3.12 -4.62 0.35
N MET A 193 3.02 -5.61 -0.53
CA MET A 193 1.87 -6.52 -0.56
C MET A 193 2.04 -7.71 0.39
N ASP A 194 3.24 -7.94 0.89
CA ASP A 194 3.55 -8.91 1.94
C ASP A 194 2.87 -8.59 3.29
N ALA A 195 2.44 -7.36 3.51
CA ALA A 195 1.56 -7.00 4.63
C ALA A 195 0.31 -7.89 4.70
N LEU A 196 -0.22 -8.33 3.55
CA LEU A 196 -1.33 -9.30 3.50
C LEU A 196 -0.91 -10.66 4.02
N THR A 197 0.31 -11.14 3.69
CA THR A 197 0.83 -12.43 4.18
C THR A 197 1.09 -12.46 5.69
N PHE A 198 1.35 -11.29 6.31
CA PHE A 198 1.39 -11.15 7.77
C PHE A 198 -0.01 -11.11 8.42
N GLY A 199 -1.08 -11.19 7.62
CA GLY A 199 -2.46 -11.26 8.09
C GLY A 199 -3.04 -9.91 8.51
N THR A 200 -2.57 -8.79 7.94
CA THR A 200 -3.21 -7.49 8.21
C THR A 200 -4.69 -7.52 7.81
N PRO A 201 -5.65 -7.15 8.67
CA PRO A 201 -7.07 -7.18 8.31
C PRO A 201 -7.40 -6.29 7.10
N VAL A 202 -6.76 -5.12 7.05
CA VAL A 202 -6.92 -4.14 5.97
C VAL A 202 -5.55 -3.58 5.58
N LEU A 203 -5.22 -3.69 4.30
CA LEU A 203 -4.06 -3.02 3.69
C LEU A 203 -4.53 -1.80 2.89
N VAL A 204 -3.90 -0.66 3.12
CA VAL A 204 -4.15 0.61 2.41
C VAL A 204 -2.90 0.99 1.63
N ARG A 205 -3.03 1.18 0.32
CA ARG A 205 -1.94 1.60 -0.58
C ARG A 205 -2.21 2.97 -1.18
N HIS A 206 -1.16 3.60 -1.68
CA HIS A 206 -1.13 4.96 -2.23
C HIS A 206 -1.42 6.07 -1.23
N LEU A 207 -1.33 5.80 0.08
CA LEU A 207 -1.57 6.82 1.10
C LEU A 207 -0.51 7.93 1.08
N ASN A 208 0.72 7.60 0.68
CA ASN A 208 1.85 8.52 0.58
C ASN A 208 1.99 9.18 -0.81
N GLU A 209 1.13 8.84 -1.78
CA GLU A 209 1.23 9.36 -3.15
C GLU A 209 0.81 10.84 -3.25
N SER A 210 1.46 11.58 -4.14
CA SER A 210 1.14 13.00 -4.34
C SER A 210 -0.26 13.18 -4.94
N GLU A 211 -1.04 14.13 -4.41
CA GLU A 211 -2.32 14.55 -5.00
C GLU A 211 -2.21 15.00 -6.45
N SER A 212 -1.05 15.55 -6.83
CA SER A 212 -0.80 15.95 -8.22
C SER A 212 -0.91 14.78 -9.20
N LYS A 213 -0.62 13.55 -8.74
CA LYS A 213 -0.78 12.33 -9.55
C LYS A 213 -2.22 11.82 -9.58
N LYS A 214 -3.11 12.36 -8.75
CA LYS A 214 -4.54 11.98 -8.62
C LYS A 214 -4.77 10.46 -8.54
N LYS A 215 -3.81 9.73 -7.95
CA LYS A 215 -3.94 8.28 -7.77
C LYS A 215 -4.94 8.01 -6.65
N PRO A 216 -5.97 7.18 -6.88
CA PRO A 216 -6.88 6.78 -5.82
C PRO A 216 -6.18 5.87 -4.82
N ILE A 217 -6.67 5.91 -3.58
CA ILE A 217 -6.24 5.02 -2.51
C ILE A 217 -6.82 3.64 -2.78
N PHE A 218 -5.98 2.62 -2.66
CA PHE A 218 -6.41 1.23 -2.77
C PHE A 218 -6.55 0.63 -1.37
N GLU A 219 -7.65 -0.08 -1.15
CA GLU A 219 -7.91 -0.83 0.08
C GLU A 219 -8.09 -2.30 -0.24
N PHE A 220 -7.45 -3.18 0.51
CA PHE A 220 -7.59 -4.62 0.41
C PHE A 220 -8.05 -5.16 1.76
N ASN A 221 -9.10 -5.99 1.75
CA ASN A 221 -9.55 -6.72 2.94
C ASN A 221 -9.07 -8.18 2.85
N VAL A 222 -8.18 -8.59 3.77
CA VAL A 222 -7.55 -9.92 3.68
C VAL A 222 -8.57 -11.06 3.78
N GLN A 223 -9.60 -10.91 4.61
CA GLN A 223 -10.62 -11.94 4.76
C GLN A 223 -11.37 -12.16 3.44
N LYS A 224 -11.77 -11.09 2.76
CA LYS A 224 -12.39 -11.18 1.43
C LYS A 224 -11.44 -11.73 0.37
N VAL A 225 -10.15 -11.40 0.44
CA VAL A 225 -9.13 -12.00 -0.45
C VAL A 225 -9.14 -13.51 -0.28
N LEU A 226 -9.08 -14.02 0.95
CA LEU A 226 -9.10 -15.45 1.24
C LEU A 226 -10.41 -16.11 0.78
N GLU A 227 -11.55 -15.48 1.05
CA GLU A 227 -12.88 -15.96 0.65
C GLU A 227 -13.03 -16.09 -0.87
N GLU A 228 -12.70 -15.04 -1.64
CA GLU A 228 -12.83 -15.04 -3.11
C GLU A 228 -11.78 -15.92 -3.78
N LEU A 229 -10.55 -15.98 -3.23
CA LEU A 229 -9.53 -16.91 -3.72
C LEU A 229 -9.80 -18.36 -3.30
N GLN A 230 -10.71 -18.60 -2.36
CA GLN A 230 -11.00 -19.92 -1.78
C GLN A 230 -9.76 -20.57 -1.17
N LEU A 231 -8.97 -19.78 -0.44
CA LEU A 231 -7.75 -20.22 0.22
C LEU A 231 -7.85 -20.00 1.72
N THR A 232 -7.27 -20.90 2.50
CA THR A 232 -6.95 -20.59 3.90
C THR A 232 -5.74 -19.66 3.96
N MET A 233 -5.51 -19.02 5.11
CA MET A 233 -4.35 -18.14 5.29
C MET A 233 -3.01 -18.89 5.07
N ALA A 234 -2.91 -20.15 5.52
CA ALA A 234 -1.72 -20.97 5.31
C ALA A 234 -1.45 -21.20 3.82
N GLN A 235 -2.49 -21.55 3.06
CA GLN A 235 -2.40 -21.74 1.60
C GLN A 235 -2.08 -20.44 0.87
N PHE A 236 -2.62 -19.31 1.35
CA PHE A 236 -2.33 -18.00 0.80
C PHE A 236 -0.87 -17.61 1.00
N ILE A 237 -0.26 -17.92 2.14
CA ILE A 237 1.17 -17.72 2.38
C ILE A 237 2.00 -18.56 1.42
N ASP A 238 1.70 -19.86 1.28
CA ASP A 238 2.42 -20.75 0.35
C ASP A 238 2.30 -20.28 -1.10
N MET A 239 1.09 -19.86 -1.51
CA MET A 239 0.83 -19.29 -2.82
C MET A 239 1.65 -18.01 -3.04
N CYS A 240 1.78 -17.14 -2.04
CA CYS A 240 2.61 -15.94 -2.11
C CYS A 240 4.11 -16.25 -2.19
N ILE A 241 4.60 -17.28 -1.48
CA ILE A 241 5.99 -17.74 -1.62
C ILE A 241 6.23 -18.24 -3.05
N LEU A 242 5.31 -19.04 -3.61
CA LEU A 242 5.37 -19.53 -4.99
C LEU A 242 5.31 -18.41 -6.04
N CYS A 243 4.56 -17.33 -5.78
CA CYS A 243 4.54 -16.16 -6.66
C CYS A 243 5.92 -15.50 -6.78
N GLY A 244 6.74 -15.61 -5.73
CA GLY A 244 8.01 -14.92 -5.56
C GLY A 244 7.90 -13.87 -4.46
N CYS A 245 8.66 -14.07 -3.39
CA CYS A 245 8.76 -13.17 -2.25
C CYS A 245 10.21 -12.70 -2.05
N ASP A 246 10.46 -11.87 -1.03
CA ASP A 246 11.79 -11.33 -0.72
C ASP A 246 12.71 -12.30 0.05
N TYR A 247 12.19 -13.45 0.52
CA TYR A 247 12.91 -14.36 1.44
C TYR A 247 13.43 -15.64 0.77
N VAL A 248 12.84 -16.04 -0.36
CA VAL A 248 13.18 -17.28 -1.08
C VAL A 248 13.17 -17.02 -2.58
N ASP A 249 14.11 -17.64 -3.28
CA ASP A 249 14.19 -17.56 -4.74
C ASP A 249 12.99 -18.22 -5.41
N SER A 250 12.49 -17.64 -6.52
CA SER A 250 11.32 -18.16 -7.20
C SER A 250 11.61 -19.43 -8.02
N ILE A 251 10.60 -20.30 -8.14
CA ILE A 251 10.68 -21.49 -8.98
C ILE A 251 10.48 -21.08 -10.44
N LYS A 252 11.43 -21.44 -11.30
CA LYS A 252 11.39 -21.09 -12.73
C LYS A 252 10.12 -21.67 -13.39
N GLY A 253 9.36 -20.81 -14.06
CA GLY A 253 8.12 -21.19 -14.75
C GLY A 253 6.87 -21.19 -13.87
N VAL A 254 7.02 -20.94 -12.56
CA VAL A 254 5.90 -20.75 -11.64
C VAL A 254 5.72 -19.25 -11.39
N GLY A 255 4.68 -18.68 -12.00
CA GLY A 255 4.25 -17.30 -11.74
C GLY A 255 2.91 -17.26 -10.98
N PRO A 256 2.35 -16.07 -10.70
CA PRO A 256 1.21 -15.93 -9.80
C PRO A 256 -0.03 -16.74 -10.18
N GLN A 257 -0.36 -16.79 -11.47
CA GLN A 257 -1.49 -17.56 -11.98
C GLN A 257 -1.26 -19.07 -11.81
N THR A 258 -0.04 -19.54 -12.08
CA THR A 258 0.36 -20.95 -11.89
C THR A 258 0.38 -21.30 -10.40
N ALA A 259 0.89 -20.41 -9.54
CA ALA A 259 0.95 -20.60 -8.09
C ALA A 259 -0.46 -20.80 -7.50
N LEU A 260 -1.41 -19.93 -7.85
CA LEU A 260 -2.81 -20.08 -7.41
C LEU A 260 -3.42 -21.41 -7.85
N LYS A 261 -3.18 -21.81 -9.11
CA LYS A 261 -3.66 -23.09 -9.63
C LYS A 261 -3.09 -24.27 -8.85
N LEU A 262 -1.75 -24.29 -8.68
CA LEU A 262 -1.05 -25.37 -8.00
C LEU A 262 -1.50 -25.52 -6.55
N ILE A 263 -1.67 -24.43 -5.81
CA ILE A 263 -2.13 -24.47 -4.43
C ILE A 263 -3.58 -24.95 -4.31
N ARG A 264 -4.46 -24.56 -5.24
CA ARG A 264 -5.83 -25.09 -5.29
C ARG A 264 -5.86 -26.60 -5.60
N GLU A 265 -4.95 -27.07 -6.45
CA GLU A 265 -4.89 -28.49 -6.85
C GLU A 265 -4.22 -29.38 -5.80
N HIS A 266 -3.17 -28.90 -5.15
CA HIS A 266 -2.29 -29.71 -4.30
C HIS A 266 -2.35 -29.38 -2.82
N GLY A 267 -3.01 -28.29 -2.44
CA GLY A 267 -3.23 -27.91 -1.05
C GLY A 267 -2.11 -27.05 -0.48
N ASP A 268 -0.87 -27.53 -0.46
CA ASP A 268 0.27 -26.88 0.22
C ASP A 268 1.58 -26.93 -0.60
N MET A 269 2.60 -26.21 -0.13
CA MET A 269 3.90 -26.16 -0.82
C MET A 269 4.54 -27.54 -0.99
N GLU A 270 4.49 -28.41 0.01
CA GLU A 270 5.12 -29.72 0.02
C GLU A 270 4.60 -30.60 -1.14
N HIS A 271 3.28 -30.68 -1.29
CA HIS A 271 2.66 -31.42 -2.37
C HIS A 271 2.89 -30.76 -3.74
N VAL A 272 2.95 -29.43 -3.80
CA VAL A 272 3.31 -28.69 -5.02
C VAL A 272 4.73 -29.03 -5.46
N ILE A 273 5.70 -28.99 -4.55
CA ILE A 273 7.10 -29.35 -4.85
C ILE A 273 7.19 -30.78 -5.33
N ALA A 274 6.56 -31.73 -4.62
CA ALA A 274 6.56 -33.14 -5.02
C ALA A 274 6.04 -33.34 -6.46
N HIS A 275 4.95 -32.65 -6.82
CA HIS A 275 4.40 -32.68 -8.19
C HIS A 275 5.32 -32.04 -9.23
N LEU A 276 5.92 -30.88 -8.90
CA LEU A 276 6.83 -30.18 -9.81
C LEU A 276 8.11 -30.99 -10.07
N THR A 277 8.68 -31.61 -9.02
CA THR A 277 9.82 -32.50 -9.12
C THR A 277 9.49 -33.75 -9.94
N ALA A 278 8.31 -34.37 -9.72
CA ALA A 278 7.86 -35.49 -10.54
C ALA A 278 7.70 -35.14 -12.04
N LYS A 279 7.44 -33.86 -12.35
CA LYS A 279 7.41 -33.33 -13.72
C LYS A 279 8.77 -32.91 -14.29
N GLY A 280 9.86 -33.09 -13.52
CA GLY A 280 11.22 -32.73 -13.93
C GLY A 280 11.55 -31.24 -13.78
N THR A 281 10.79 -30.49 -12.97
CA THR A 281 11.13 -29.09 -12.64
C THR A 281 12.34 -29.07 -11.73
N VAL A 282 13.36 -28.28 -12.08
CA VAL A 282 14.55 -28.06 -11.24
C VAL A 282 14.21 -27.01 -10.19
N MET A 283 14.35 -27.40 -8.92
CA MET A 283 14.14 -26.50 -7.79
C MET A 283 15.39 -25.64 -7.56
N PRO A 284 15.24 -24.38 -7.10
CA PRO A 284 16.36 -23.61 -6.58
C PRO A 284 17.05 -24.36 -5.43
N GLU A 285 18.36 -24.24 -5.29
CA GLU A 285 19.10 -24.79 -4.15
C GLU A 285 20.01 -23.71 -3.54
N PRO A 286 19.86 -23.39 -2.24
CA PRO A 286 18.81 -23.89 -1.32
C PRO A 286 17.43 -23.27 -1.61
N PHE A 287 16.35 -23.97 -1.24
CA PHE A 287 14.96 -23.46 -1.28
C PHE A 287 14.31 -23.54 0.11
N PRO A 288 14.69 -22.64 1.05
CA PRO A 288 14.25 -22.65 2.46
C PRO A 288 12.82 -22.10 2.62
N PHE A 289 11.84 -22.77 2.00
CA PHE A 289 10.45 -22.30 2.01
C PHE A 289 9.80 -22.47 3.39
N GLU A 290 10.20 -23.48 4.17
CA GLU A 290 9.64 -23.73 5.50
C GLU A 290 9.99 -22.59 6.46
N GLU A 291 11.23 -22.12 6.41
CA GLU A 291 11.69 -20.99 7.22
C GLU A 291 11.03 -19.68 6.77
N ALA A 292 10.83 -19.48 5.47
CA ALA A 292 10.09 -18.33 4.96
C ALA A 292 8.61 -18.36 5.33
N ARG A 293 7.97 -19.53 5.27
CA ARG A 293 6.61 -19.72 5.79
C ARG A 293 6.56 -19.41 7.28
N GLY A 294 7.54 -19.91 8.05
CA GLY A 294 7.68 -19.62 9.48
C GLY A 294 7.75 -18.13 9.78
N LEU A 295 8.48 -17.36 8.97
CA LEU A 295 8.61 -15.91 9.08
C LEU A 295 7.26 -15.20 8.86
N PHE A 296 6.47 -15.60 7.87
CA PHE A 296 5.14 -15.02 7.65
C PHE A 296 4.12 -15.41 8.72
N VAL A 297 4.16 -16.65 9.19
CA VAL A 297 3.22 -17.17 10.19
C VAL A 297 3.50 -16.58 11.57
N ASN A 298 4.77 -16.56 11.98
CA ASN A 298 5.23 -16.08 13.28
C ASN A 298 6.33 -15.02 13.09
N PRO A 299 5.98 -13.82 12.58
CA PRO A 299 6.96 -12.77 12.40
C PRO A 299 7.45 -12.25 13.75
N ASP A 300 8.72 -11.87 13.79
CA ASP A 300 9.28 -11.13 14.92
C ASP A 300 8.69 -9.71 14.92
N VAL A 301 7.82 -9.44 15.89
CA VAL A 301 7.07 -8.19 16.05
C VAL A 301 7.01 -7.82 17.53
N ILE A 302 6.75 -6.54 17.81
CA ILE A 302 6.59 -6.05 19.18
C ILE A 302 5.41 -6.73 19.90
N ASP A 303 5.48 -6.77 21.22
CA ASP A 303 4.32 -7.13 22.06
C ASP A 303 3.27 -6.01 22.04
N THR A 304 2.24 -6.21 21.24
CA THR A 304 1.13 -5.28 21.06
C THR A 304 0.32 -5.02 22.34
N SER A 305 0.35 -5.91 23.34
CA SER A 305 -0.43 -5.74 24.57
C SER A 305 0.06 -4.56 25.43
N SER A 306 1.33 -4.19 25.28
CA SER A 306 1.99 -3.11 25.99
C SER A 306 1.96 -1.76 25.24
N VAL A 307 1.51 -1.75 23.99
CA VAL A 307 1.62 -0.58 23.12
C VAL A 307 0.49 0.40 23.37
N GLU A 308 0.83 1.61 23.84
CA GLU A 308 -0.11 2.72 23.96
C GLU A 308 0.18 3.81 22.93
N LEU A 309 -0.69 3.95 21.93
CA LEU A 309 -0.54 4.94 20.88
C LEU A 309 -1.16 6.29 21.29
N LYS A 310 -0.31 7.29 21.52
CA LYS A 310 -0.71 8.67 21.88
C LYS A 310 -0.32 9.65 20.78
N TRP A 311 -1.30 10.44 20.34
CA TRP A 311 -1.08 11.60 19.49
C TRP A 311 -1.05 12.84 20.39
N GLY A 312 0.13 13.43 20.51
CA GLY A 312 0.41 14.56 21.38
C GLY A 312 0.22 15.91 20.70
N GLU A 313 0.59 16.96 21.40
CA GLU A 313 0.68 18.30 20.81
C GLU A 313 1.98 18.46 20.02
N CYS A 314 1.94 19.28 18.97
CA CYS A 314 3.13 19.63 18.21
C CYS A 314 4.02 20.57 19.03
N ASP A 315 5.29 20.19 19.21
CA ASP A 315 6.34 21.04 19.77
C ASP A 315 6.78 22.07 18.72
N VAL A 316 6.15 23.24 18.77
CA VAL A 316 6.35 24.32 17.81
C VAL A 316 7.78 24.85 17.84
N GLU A 317 8.36 25.01 19.03
CA GLU A 317 9.70 25.57 19.20
C GLU A 317 10.76 24.57 18.75
N GLY A 318 10.64 23.32 19.18
CA GLY A 318 11.53 22.24 18.75
C GLY A 318 11.47 21.99 17.26
N LEU A 319 10.28 22.06 16.65
CA LEU A 319 10.11 21.87 15.21
C LEU A 319 10.71 23.03 14.38
N ARG A 320 10.58 24.29 14.85
CA ARG A 320 11.24 25.44 14.21
C ARG A 320 12.75 25.33 14.30
N LYS A 321 13.28 25.06 15.49
CA LYS A 321 14.72 24.86 15.69
C LYS A 321 15.27 23.75 14.79
N TYR A 322 14.57 22.61 14.74
CA TYR A 322 15.03 21.48 13.96
C TYR A 322 14.97 21.73 12.44
N LEU A 323 13.84 22.21 11.92
CA LEU A 323 13.69 22.36 10.47
C LEU A 323 14.40 23.61 9.93
N ILE A 324 14.35 24.74 10.65
CA ILE A 324 14.90 26.01 10.19
C ILE A 324 16.37 26.11 10.56
N ASP A 325 16.72 25.98 11.84
CA ASP A 325 18.09 26.25 12.29
C ASP A 325 19.04 25.10 11.93
N GLU A 326 18.64 23.85 12.22
CA GLU A 326 19.50 22.67 11.95
C GLU A 326 19.44 22.22 10.48
N LYS A 327 18.24 22.19 9.88
CA LYS A 327 18.04 21.64 8.52
C LYS A 327 17.83 22.70 7.43
N GLN A 328 17.89 23.99 7.77
CA GLN A 328 17.91 25.13 6.85
C GLN A 328 16.69 25.21 5.91
N PHE A 329 15.52 24.79 6.39
CA PHE A 329 14.26 24.99 5.67
C PHE A 329 13.84 26.45 5.72
N ALA A 330 13.21 26.93 4.64
CA ALA A 330 12.63 28.27 4.61
C ALA A 330 11.60 28.46 5.74
N GLU A 331 11.83 29.46 6.58
CA GLU A 331 11.02 29.76 7.76
C GLU A 331 9.52 29.91 7.43
N GLU A 332 9.20 30.59 6.33
CA GLU A 332 7.83 30.78 5.86
C GLU A 332 7.12 29.44 5.62
N ARG A 333 7.82 28.47 4.98
CA ARG A 333 7.27 27.15 4.67
C ARG A 333 7.01 26.35 5.94
N VAL A 334 7.96 26.34 6.87
CA VAL A 334 7.83 25.65 8.15
C VAL A 334 6.68 26.25 8.97
N THR A 335 6.62 27.57 9.06
CA THR A 335 5.57 28.30 9.78
C THR A 335 4.18 27.99 9.21
N ASN A 336 4.05 27.98 7.88
CA ASN A 336 2.80 27.59 7.20
C ASN A 336 2.41 26.14 7.50
N GLY A 337 3.36 25.20 7.53
CA GLY A 337 3.13 23.82 7.93
C GLY A 337 2.66 23.68 9.38
N ILE A 338 3.29 24.41 10.31
CA ILE A 338 2.90 24.43 11.73
C ILE A 338 1.49 25.00 11.90
N ASN A 339 1.16 26.08 11.20
CA ASN A 339 -0.18 26.66 11.24
C ASN A 339 -1.25 25.68 10.74
N ARG A 340 -0.92 24.84 9.75
CA ARG A 340 -1.78 23.75 9.29
C ARG A 340 -1.94 22.67 10.36
N LEU A 341 -0.86 22.23 11.02
CA LEU A 341 -0.92 21.29 12.14
C LEU A 341 -1.82 21.81 13.27
N LYS A 342 -1.69 23.07 13.67
CA LYS A 342 -2.52 23.65 14.74
C LYS A 342 -4.02 23.59 14.43
N LYS A 343 -4.40 23.70 13.15
CA LYS A 343 -5.81 23.64 12.71
C LYS A 343 -6.41 22.22 12.79
N THR A 344 -5.61 21.16 12.91
CA THR A 344 -6.13 19.77 12.94
C THR A 344 -6.70 19.37 14.29
N LYS A 345 -6.28 20.03 15.40
CA LYS A 345 -6.73 19.73 16.78
C LYS A 345 -8.25 19.70 16.95
N GLY A 346 -9.00 20.55 16.23
CA GLY A 346 -10.46 20.64 16.36
C GLY A 346 -11.24 19.53 15.65
N LYS A 347 -10.64 18.82 14.69
CA LYS A 347 -11.32 17.74 13.94
C LYS A 347 -11.24 16.38 14.62
N ALA A 348 -10.29 16.19 15.53
CA ALA A 348 -10.02 14.90 16.17
C ALA A 348 -11.12 14.44 17.18
N SER A 349 -12.05 15.32 17.55
CA SER A 349 -13.12 15.07 18.53
C SER A 349 -14.39 14.45 17.94
N GLN A 350 -14.58 14.47 16.62
CA GLN A 350 -15.73 13.85 15.97
C GLN A 350 -15.47 12.35 15.75
N GLY A 351 -15.83 11.53 16.73
CA GLY A 351 -15.71 10.07 16.63
C GLY A 351 -16.59 9.46 15.53
N ARG A 352 -16.12 8.39 14.88
CA ARG A 352 -16.89 7.66 13.85
C ARG A 352 -17.86 6.68 14.52
N MET A 353 -19.11 6.61 14.07
CA MET A 353 -20.12 5.69 14.65
C MET A 353 -19.67 4.22 14.63
N GLU A 354 -18.98 3.77 13.57
CA GLU A 354 -18.45 2.40 13.51
C GLU A 354 -17.42 2.08 14.59
N SER A 355 -16.76 3.09 15.17
CA SER A 355 -15.87 2.88 16.32
C SER A 355 -16.66 2.61 17.61
N PHE A 356 -17.95 2.95 17.66
CA PHE A 356 -18.85 2.65 18.79
C PHE A 356 -19.63 1.36 18.62
N PHE A 357 -20.02 1.01 17.39
CA PHE A 357 -20.91 -0.13 17.12
C PHE A 357 -20.20 -1.37 16.56
N GLY A 358 -18.88 -1.32 16.35
CA GLY A 358 -18.16 -2.35 15.60
C GLY A 358 -18.50 -2.33 14.10
N ALA A 359 -17.75 -3.06 13.28
CA ALA A 359 -18.10 -3.19 11.86
C ALA A 359 -19.47 -3.87 11.74
N THR A 360 -20.45 -3.14 11.21
CA THR A 360 -21.79 -3.69 10.96
C THR A 360 -21.64 -4.91 10.07
N THR A 361 -21.85 -6.11 10.62
CA THR A 361 -22.19 -7.27 9.80
C THR A 361 -23.47 -6.88 9.09
N THR A 362 -23.39 -6.64 7.78
CA THR A 362 -24.57 -6.59 6.93
C THR A 362 -25.20 -7.97 7.00
N VAL A 363 -26.06 -8.19 8.00
CA VAL A 363 -27.07 -9.23 7.93
C VAL A 363 -27.88 -8.83 6.71
N SER A 364 -27.63 -9.52 5.59
CA SER A 364 -28.46 -9.46 4.40
C SER A 364 -29.89 -9.70 4.84
N SER A 365 -30.63 -8.63 5.08
CA SER A 365 -31.99 -8.74 5.54
C SER A 365 -32.83 -9.06 4.31
N GLU A 366 -33.14 -10.34 4.15
CA GLU A 366 -34.20 -10.85 3.27
C GLU A 366 -35.52 -10.05 3.44
N LYS A 367 -35.70 -9.35 4.56
CA LYS A 367 -36.79 -8.40 4.82
C LYS A 367 -36.79 -7.17 3.91
N ALA A 368 -35.63 -6.66 3.46
CA ALA A 368 -35.57 -5.50 2.55
C ALA A 368 -36.00 -5.88 1.12
N LEU A 369 -35.69 -7.10 0.68
CA LEU A 369 -36.13 -7.65 -0.60
C LEU A 369 -37.64 -7.94 -0.60
N LYS A 370 -38.18 -8.51 0.49
CA LYS A 370 -39.64 -8.73 0.62
C LYS A 370 -40.46 -7.44 0.61
N ARG A 371 -39.91 -6.33 1.13
CA ARG A 371 -40.61 -5.03 1.14
C ARG A 371 -40.69 -4.39 -0.26
N LYS A 372 -39.64 -4.54 -1.09
CA LYS A 372 -39.65 -4.08 -2.49
C LYS A 372 -40.53 -4.94 -3.41
N GLN A 373 -40.61 -6.25 -3.16
CA GLN A 373 -41.49 -7.15 -3.93
C GLN A 373 -42.98 -6.82 -3.68
N ALA A 374 -43.35 -6.56 -2.42
CA ALA A 374 -44.73 -6.23 -2.04
C ALA A 374 -45.23 -4.88 -2.61
N GLU A 375 -44.35 -3.91 -2.84
CA GLU A 375 -44.72 -2.62 -3.45
C GLU A 375 -44.90 -2.69 -4.98
N GLN A 376 -44.28 -3.66 -5.66
CA GLN A 376 -44.44 -3.85 -7.10
C GLN A 376 -45.70 -4.63 -7.46
N ASP A 377 -46.10 -5.59 -6.62
CA ASP A 377 -47.33 -6.38 -6.86
C ASP A 377 -48.63 -5.59 -6.58
N ALA A 378 -48.56 -4.52 -5.80
CA ALA A 378 -49.71 -3.65 -5.50
C ALA A 378 -50.07 -2.67 -6.64
N LYS A 379 -49.17 -2.43 -7.62
CA LYS A 379 -49.41 -1.51 -8.74
C LYS A 379 -49.92 -2.18 -10.02
N GLY A 380 -50.07 -3.50 -10.04
CA GLY A 380 -50.43 -4.29 -11.24
C GLY A 380 -51.91 -4.64 -11.43
N LYS A 381 -52.83 -4.28 -10.51
CA LYS A 381 -54.24 -4.66 -10.61
C LYS A 381 -55.19 -3.49 -10.37
N GLY A 382 -55.63 -2.82 -11.45
CA GLY A 382 -56.76 -1.88 -11.37
C GLY A 382 -57.08 -1.10 -12.66
N LYS A 383 -58.04 -1.62 -13.45
CA LYS A 383 -58.95 -0.95 -14.42
C LYS A 383 -58.35 -0.55 -15.79
N GLY A 384 -58.98 -0.81 -16.95
CA GLY A 384 -60.32 -1.32 -17.24
C GLY A 384 -60.56 -1.53 -18.76
N LYS A 385 -61.62 -2.30 -19.08
CA LYS A 385 -62.11 -2.69 -20.42
C LYS A 385 -62.85 -1.56 -21.17
N ALA A 386 -62.78 -1.65 -22.52
CA ALA A 386 -63.82 -1.36 -23.56
C ALA A 386 -64.27 0.11 -23.79
N ALA A 387 -64.61 0.61 -24.99
CA ALA A 387 -64.54 0.17 -26.38
C ALA A 387 -64.89 1.34 -27.34
N ALA A 388 -64.42 1.24 -28.60
CA ALA A 388 -65.00 1.71 -29.88
C ALA A 388 -65.21 3.22 -30.21
N LYS A 389 -64.50 3.73 -31.24
CA LYS A 389 -64.99 3.91 -32.63
C LYS A 389 -64.04 4.77 -33.50
N GLY A 390 -63.73 4.27 -34.69
CA GLY A 390 -63.78 5.01 -35.96
C GLY A 390 -62.57 5.84 -36.40
N GLY A 391 -62.05 5.55 -37.61
CA GLY A 391 -61.34 6.53 -38.43
C GLY A 391 -60.13 6.00 -39.20
N ALA A 392 -60.34 5.60 -40.45
CA ALA A 392 -59.32 5.20 -41.42
C ALA A 392 -58.60 6.40 -42.08
N LYS A 393 -57.50 6.08 -42.80
CA LYS A 393 -56.55 6.88 -43.62
C LYS A 393 -55.21 7.04 -42.91
N GLY A 394 -54.04 6.70 -43.45
CA GLY A 394 -53.61 6.40 -44.82
C GLY A 394 -52.25 7.07 -45.06
N LEU A 395 -51.36 6.41 -45.82
CA LEU A 395 -50.07 6.86 -46.38
C LEU A 395 -48.88 6.95 -45.40
N ALA A 396 -47.60 6.77 -45.76
CA ALA A 396 -46.84 6.05 -46.79
C ALA A 396 -45.41 6.66 -46.73
N PHE A 397 -44.35 5.82 -46.74
CA PHE A 397 -42.96 6.16 -47.13
C PHE A 397 -42.22 7.26 -46.29
N ASN A 398 -40.90 7.24 -46.05
CA ASN A 398 -39.83 6.89 -46.96
C ASN A 398 -38.51 6.63 -46.20
N LYS A 399 -37.74 5.65 -46.66
CA LYS A 399 -36.30 5.51 -46.42
C LYS A 399 -35.57 6.68 -47.10
N LYS A 400 -34.50 7.20 -46.48
CA LYS A 400 -33.34 7.64 -47.26
C LYS A 400 -32.05 7.60 -46.44
N ALA A 401 -31.16 6.75 -46.92
CA ALA A 401 -29.72 6.76 -46.66
C ALA A 401 -29.05 7.96 -47.36
N LYS A 402 -27.90 8.36 -46.81
CA LYS A 402 -26.70 8.97 -47.43
C LYS A 402 -25.90 9.61 -46.28
N LYS A 403 -24.59 9.50 -46.17
CA LYS A 403 -23.55 8.91 -47.01
C LYS A 403 -22.32 8.74 -46.12
#